data_AF-A0A834WLB8-F1
#
_entry.id   AF-A0A834WLB8-F1
#
_cell.length_a   1.000
_cell.length_b   1.000
_cell.length_c   1.000
_cell.angle_alpha   90.00
_cell.angle_beta   90.00
_cell.angle_gamma   90.00
#
_symmetry.space_group_name_H-M   'P 1'
#
loop_
_entity.id
_entity.type
_entity.pdbx_description
1 polymer ?
#
loop_
_entity_poly.entity_id
_entity_poly.type
_entity_poly.pdbx_seq_one_letter_code
_entity_poly.pdbx_strand_id
1 'polypeptide(L)'
;MLELVGSFGGPNMTCLITLFSILITLELTSPPSPSISQKVLILFTHTHTVVYIAGSSQIIAQYYQLIRLGQEGYRSVMENCRDNAMVLKEGIVKTGCFNILSKDNGVPVVAFSLKDRSRRGHRDEFKISAMLRRHGWVVPAYPMPPGAEHINVLRVVVRAEFSRTLAERLVLDITNAMHELEKINKDDDDGVKKRIPMDAQREIITQEANKRQKVLAA
;
A
#
# COMPACT_ATOMS: atom_id res chain seq x y z
N MET A 1 4.46 -51.11 -24.41
CA MET A 1 5.14 -50.34 -25.47
C MET A 1 6.54 -50.04 -24.93
N LEU A 2 7.52 -50.81 -25.44
CA LEU A 2 9.00 -50.70 -25.38
C LEU A 2 9.68 -50.33 -24.04
N GLU A 3 10.45 -51.24 -23.42
CA GLU A 3 11.86 -51.56 -23.72
C GLU A 3 12.80 -50.34 -23.78
N LEU A 4 13.70 -50.25 -22.79
CA LEU A 4 15.07 -49.79 -23.01
C LEU A 4 16.00 -50.59 -22.10
N VAL A 5 16.52 -51.67 -22.68
CA VAL A 5 17.69 -52.40 -22.22
C VAL A 5 18.89 -51.45 -22.30
N GLY A 6 19.50 -51.17 -21.15
CA GLY A 6 20.80 -50.54 -21.03
C GLY A 6 21.73 -51.47 -20.24
N SER A 7 22.44 -52.32 -20.97
CA SER A 7 23.43 -53.25 -20.44
C SER A 7 24.66 -52.46 -19.96
N PHE A 8 24.89 -52.40 -18.65
CA PHE A 8 26.18 -52.04 -18.07
C PHE A 8 26.57 -53.14 -17.08
N GLY A 9 27.36 -54.09 -17.58
CA GLY A 9 27.93 -55.18 -16.80
C GLY A 9 28.97 -54.68 -15.82
N GLY A 10 28.68 -54.83 -14.53
CA GLY A 10 29.64 -54.73 -13.44
C GLY A 10 29.31 -55.79 -12.39
N PRO A 11 30.30 -56.47 -11.78
CA PRO A 11 30.09 -57.63 -10.90
C PRO A 11 29.37 -57.32 -9.57
N ASN A 12 28.96 -56.07 -9.33
CA ASN A 12 28.29 -55.62 -8.11
C ASN A 12 26.78 -55.33 -8.27
N MET A 13 26.20 -55.40 -9.47
CA MET A 13 24.76 -55.11 -9.66
C MET A 13 23.83 -56.30 -9.42
N THR A 14 24.32 -57.53 -9.54
CA THR A 14 23.50 -58.73 -9.31
C THR A 14 23.05 -58.84 -7.84
N CYS A 15 23.85 -58.31 -6.90
CA CYS A 15 23.55 -58.29 -5.47
C CYS A 15 22.51 -57.22 -5.10
N LEU A 16 22.55 -56.06 -5.78
CA LEU A 16 21.59 -54.96 -5.56
C LEU A 16 20.21 -55.28 -6.12
N ILE A 17 20.13 -55.98 -7.26
CA ILE A 17 18.86 -56.38 -7.88
C ILE A 17 18.21 -57.51 -7.07
N THR A 18 18.98 -58.48 -6.54
CA THR A 18 18.43 -59.50 -5.64
C THR A 18 17.99 -58.90 -4.31
N LEU A 19 18.72 -57.96 -3.73
CA LEU A 19 18.30 -57.26 -2.51
C LEU A 19 17.04 -56.41 -2.73
N PHE A 20 16.89 -55.75 -3.89
CA PHE A 20 15.67 -55.02 -4.23
C PHE A 20 14.46 -55.94 -4.44
N SER A 21 14.66 -57.09 -5.10
CA SER A 21 13.60 -58.09 -5.25
C SER A 21 13.20 -58.73 -3.92
N ILE A 22 14.16 -59.00 -3.02
CA ILE A 22 13.89 -59.56 -1.68
C ILE A 22 13.14 -58.53 -0.83
N LEU A 23 13.50 -57.25 -0.91
CA LEU A 23 12.82 -56.17 -0.17
C LEU A 23 11.37 -55.96 -0.66
N ILE A 24 11.13 -56.02 -1.98
CA ILE A 24 9.78 -55.95 -2.56
C ILE A 24 8.94 -57.17 -2.18
N THR A 25 9.55 -58.37 -2.10
CA THR A 25 8.84 -59.60 -1.75
C THR A 25 8.49 -59.66 -0.25
N LEU A 26 9.33 -59.11 0.63
CA LEU A 26 9.06 -59.00 2.07
C LEU A 26 7.93 -58.02 2.40
N GLU A 27 7.75 -56.95 1.60
CA GLU A 27 6.67 -55.97 1.78
C GLU A 27 5.28 -56.51 1.36
N LEU A 28 5.23 -57.56 0.52
CA LEU A 28 3.97 -58.13 0.01
C LEU A 28 3.34 -59.21 0.92
N THR A 29 4.00 -59.63 2.01
CA THR A 29 3.47 -60.66 2.92
C THR A 29 2.89 -60.09 4.22
N SER A 30 2.94 -58.78 4.44
CA SER A 30 2.34 -58.16 5.63
C SER A 30 0.86 -57.80 5.39
N PRO A 31 -0.06 -58.14 6.31
CA PRO A 31 -1.49 -57.87 6.14
C PRO A 31 -1.78 -56.36 6.09
N PRO A 32 -2.83 -55.93 5.38
CA PRO A 32 -3.07 -54.52 5.09
C PRO A 32 -3.50 -53.79 6.36
N SER A 33 -2.60 -52.97 6.90
CA SER A 33 -2.97 -51.95 7.87
C SER A 33 -3.52 -50.71 7.12
N PRO A 34 -4.54 -50.02 7.66
CA PRO A 34 -5.34 -49.02 6.94
C PRO A 34 -4.64 -47.68 6.72
N SER A 35 -3.31 -47.62 6.80
CA SER A 35 -2.52 -46.38 6.71
C SER A 35 -1.95 -46.10 5.31
N ILE A 36 -2.28 -46.91 4.31
CA ILE A 36 -1.77 -46.80 2.93
C ILE A 36 -2.61 -45.82 2.10
N SER A 37 -2.79 -44.59 2.59
CA SER A 37 -3.29 -43.47 1.78
C SER A 37 -2.48 -42.17 1.92
N GLN A 38 -1.37 -42.18 2.67
CA GLN A 38 -0.48 -41.02 2.81
C GLN A 38 0.96 -41.24 2.36
N LYS A 39 1.28 -42.38 1.73
CA LYS A 39 2.58 -42.57 1.06
C LYS A 39 2.59 -41.87 -0.31
N VAL A 40 2.27 -40.58 -0.37
CA VAL A 40 2.68 -39.74 -1.49
C VAL A 40 4.18 -39.49 -1.29
N LEU A 41 4.98 -40.17 -2.11
CA LEU A 41 6.40 -39.96 -2.39
C LEU A 41 7.08 -38.88 -1.51
N ILE A 42 7.53 -39.25 -0.31
CA ILE A 42 8.39 -38.41 0.52
C ILE A 42 9.79 -38.46 -0.11
N LEU A 43 10.00 -37.69 -1.17
CA LEU A 43 11.33 -37.22 -1.54
C LEU A 43 11.70 -36.16 -0.50
N PHE A 44 12.82 -36.35 0.20
CA PHE A 44 13.37 -35.36 1.13
C PHE A 44 13.57 -34.03 0.41
N THR A 45 12.63 -33.09 0.58
CA THR A 45 12.72 -31.73 0.05
C THR A 45 13.03 -30.79 1.20
N HIS A 46 14.03 -29.92 1.04
CA HIS A 46 14.40 -28.94 2.05
C HIS A 46 13.40 -27.78 2.05
N THR A 47 12.77 -27.53 3.21
CA THR A 47 11.85 -26.42 3.41
C THR A 47 12.51 -25.33 4.24
N HIS A 48 12.50 -24.10 3.72
CA HIS A 48 12.98 -22.90 4.41
C HIS A 48 11.86 -21.87 4.49
N THR A 49 10.84 -22.16 5.28
CA THR A 49 9.69 -21.28 5.49
C THR A 49 9.37 -21.15 6.97
N VAL A 50 8.97 -19.95 7.39
CA VAL A 50 8.49 -19.70 8.76
C VAL A 50 7.07 -20.23 8.96
N VAL A 51 6.28 -20.30 7.88
CA VAL A 51 4.89 -20.76 7.89
C VAL A 51 4.83 -22.21 7.45
N TYR A 52 4.11 -23.03 8.23
CA TYR A 52 3.93 -24.46 7.99
C TYR A 52 2.68 -24.76 7.14
N ILE A 53 1.54 -24.10 7.44
CA ILE A 53 0.29 -24.25 6.67
C ILE A 53 -0.05 -22.92 6.03
N ALA A 54 -0.05 -22.88 4.70
CA ALA A 54 -0.52 -21.77 3.91
C ALA A 54 -1.31 -22.29 2.70
N GLY A 55 -2.34 -21.56 2.28
CA GLY A 55 -3.07 -21.91 1.07
C GLY A 55 -2.19 -21.74 -0.18
N SER A 56 -2.14 -22.77 -1.03
CA SER A 56 -1.33 -22.76 -2.26
C SER A 56 -1.96 -21.97 -3.43
N SER A 57 -3.13 -21.35 -3.22
CA SER A 57 -3.87 -20.65 -4.28
C SER A 57 -3.08 -19.47 -4.87
N GLN A 58 -2.34 -18.73 -4.05
CA GLN A 58 -1.50 -17.61 -4.50
C GLN A 58 -0.33 -18.08 -5.39
N ILE A 59 0.21 -19.28 -5.11
CA ILE A 59 1.29 -19.87 -5.92
C ILE A 59 0.75 -20.24 -7.30
N ILE A 60 -0.42 -20.86 -7.37
CA ILE A 60 -1.08 -21.22 -8.63
C ILE A 60 -1.42 -19.95 -9.43
N ALA A 61 -1.95 -18.92 -8.78
CA ALA A 61 -2.25 -17.64 -9.43
C ALA A 61 -1.00 -16.94 -9.97
N GLN A 62 0.11 -16.94 -9.20
CA GLN A 62 1.38 -16.40 -9.66
C GLN A 62 1.92 -17.17 -10.88
N TYR A 63 1.82 -18.49 -10.85
CA TYR A 63 2.22 -19.33 -11.98
C TYR A 63 1.39 -19.03 -13.23
N TYR A 64 0.06 -18.91 -13.07
CA TYR A 64 -0.84 -18.49 -14.14
C TYR A 64 -0.45 -17.13 -14.74
N GLN A 65 -0.12 -16.15 -13.89
CA GLN A 65 0.26 -14.81 -14.37
C GLN A 65 1.58 -14.83 -15.17
N LEU A 66 2.55 -15.65 -14.74
CA LEU A 66 3.83 -15.81 -15.44
C LEU A 66 3.65 -16.39 -16.84
N ILE A 67 2.87 -17.48 -16.97
CA ILE A 67 2.62 -18.13 -18.26
C ILE A 67 1.72 -17.28 -19.18
N ARG A 68 0.78 -16.52 -18.60
CA ARG A 68 -0.19 -15.72 -19.37
C ARG A 68 0.44 -14.45 -19.96
N LEU A 69 1.22 -13.72 -19.17
CA LEU A 69 1.81 -12.46 -19.63
C LEU A 69 3.16 -12.66 -20.31
N GLY A 70 3.98 -13.60 -19.83
CA GLY A 70 5.38 -13.70 -20.21
C GLY A 70 6.16 -12.40 -19.92
N GLN A 71 7.37 -12.29 -20.45
CA GLN A 71 8.22 -11.11 -20.22
C GLN A 71 7.63 -9.84 -20.87
N GLU A 72 7.05 -9.97 -22.07
CA GLU A 72 6.51 -8.85 -22.84
C GLU A 72 5.27 -8.26 -22.17
N GLY A 73 4.33 -9.10 -21.70
CA GLY A 73 3.14 -8.62 -21.02
C GLY A 73 3.45 -7.89 -19.71
N TYR A 74 4.41 -8.40 -18.92
CA TYR A 74 4.86 -7.70 -17.72
C TYR A 74 5.56 -6.38 -18.05
N ARG A 75 6.36 -6.31 -19.13
CA ARG A 75 6.98 -5.07 -19.59
C ARG A 75 5.92 -4.03 -19.93
N SER A 76 4.92 -4.39 -20.75
CA SER A 76 3.83 -3.50 -21.15
C SER A 76 3.04 -2.98 -19.94
N VAL A 77 2.73 -3.85 -18.97
CA VAL A 77 2.02 -3.45 -17.74
C VAL A 77 2.84 -2.45 -16.92
N MET A 78 4.15 -2.68 -16.77
CA MET A 78 5.02 -1.78 -16.01
C MET A 78 5.25 -0.44 -16.72
N GLU A 79 5.34 -0.44 -18.05
CA GLU A 79 5.41 0.78 -18.87
C GLU A 79 4.13 1.61 -18.71
N ASN A 80 2.95 0.98 -18.81
CA ASN A 80 1.68 1.66 -18.59
C ASN A 80 1.56 2.27 -17.17
N CYS A 81 2.00 1.52 -16.14
CA CYS A 81 2.03 2.04 -14.77
C CYS A 81 2.98 3.25 -14.64
N ARG A 82 4.12 3.21 -15.31
CA ARG A 82 5.09 4.32 -15.34
C ARG A 82 4.48 5.54 -16.02
N ASP A 83 3.86 5.37 -17.17
CA ASP A 83 3.25 6.47 -17.93
C ASP A 83 2.10 7.13 -17.14
N ASN A 84 1.24 6.32 -16.51
CA ASN A 84 0.17 6.83 -15.66
C ASN A 84 0.72 7.57 -14.42
N ALA A 85 1.84 7.10 -13.84
CA ALA A 85 2.52 7.81 -12.77
C ALA A 85 3.09 9.16 -13.23
N MET A 86 3.62 9.25 -14.46
CA MET A 86 4.09 10.50 -15.04
C MET A 86 2.95 11.50 -15.26
N VAL A 87 1.81 11.05 -15.80
CA VAL A 87 0.62 11.91 -15.97
C VAL A 87 0.15 12.47 -14.62
N LEU A 88 0.07 11.62 -13.60
CA LEU A 88 -0.28 12.04 -12.25
C LEU A 88 0.73 13.05 -11.69
N LYS A 89 2.03 12.78 -11.87
CA LYS A 89 3.11 13.66 -11.44
C LYS A 89 2.96 15.05 -12.08
N GLU A 90 2.80 15.12 -13.39
CA GLU A 90 2.60 16.38 -14.13
C GLU A 90 1.36 17.14 -13.65
N GLY A 91 0.24 16.43 -13.42
CA GLY A 91 -0.98 17.02 -12.88
C GLY A 91 -0.75 17.68 -11.51
N ILE A 92 0.01 17.03 -10.63
CA ILE A 92 0.37 17.57 -9.31
C ILE A 92 1.31 18.78 -9.43
N VAL A 93 2.27 18.75 -10.38
CA VAL A 93 3.15 19.91 -10.65
C VAL A 93 2.32 21.12 -11.12
N LYS A 94 1.37 20.91 -12.01
CA LYS A 94 0.51 21.97 -12.58
C LYS A 94 -0.28 22.72 -11.50
N THR A 95 -0.66 22.03 -10.41
CA THR A 95 -1.32 22.65 -9.25
C THR A 95 -0.43 23.66 -8.52
N GLY A 96 0.90 23.60 -8.66
CA GLY A 96 1.86 24.56 -8.10
C GLY A 96 2.02 24.53 -6.58
N CYS A 97 1.12 23.87 -5.85
CA CYS A 97 1.06 23.86 -4.39
C CYS A 97 1.94 22.79 -3.74
N PHE A 98 2.36 21.78 -4.51
CA PHE A 98 3.07 20.60 -4.01
C PHE A 98 4.51 20.54 -4.49
N ASN A 99 5.38 19.99 -3.64
CA ASN A 99 6.75 19.61 -3.96
C ASN A 99 6.80 18.09 -4.14
N ILE A 100 7.50 17.64 -5.18
CA ILE A 100 7.61 16.22 -5.49
C ILE A 100 8.91 15.70 -4.88
N LEU A 101 8.80 14.61 -4.13
CA LEU A 101 9.91 13.93 -3.46
C LEU A 101 10.28 12.62 -4.15
N SER A 102 9.39 12.05 -4.96
CA SER A 102 9.66 10.81 -5.71
C SER A 102 10.58 11.04 -6.90
N LYS A 103 11.50 10.09 -7.12
CA LYS A 103 12.34 10.01 -8.32
C LYS A 103 11.55 9.49 -9.51
N ASP A 104 11.97 9.85 -10.73
CA ASP A 104 11.34 9.40 -11.98
C ASP A 104 11.66 7.95 -12.36
N ASN A 105 12.70 7.38 -11.77
CA ASN A 105 13.18 6.05 -12.08
C ASN A 105 12.99 5.13 -10.87
N GLY A 106 12.36 3.97 -11.10
CA GLY A 106 12.10 2.96 -10.07
C GLY A 106 10.63 2.56 -10.01
N VAL A 107 10.12 2.36 -8.79
CA VAL A 107 8.75 1.92 -8.55
C VAL A 107 7.77 3.04 -8.95
N PRO A 108 6.65 2.74 -9.64
CA PRO A 108 5.66 3.73 -10.06
C PRO A 108 4.87 4.28 -8.86
N VAL A 109 5.50 5.19 -8.13
CA VAL A 109 4.99 5.82 -6.92
C VAL A 109 5.22 7.32 -7.01
N VAL A 110 4.18 8.10 -6.71
CA VAL A 110 4.27 9.55 -6.63
C VAL A 110 4.18 9.96 -5.17
N ALA A 111 5.27 10.52 -4.64
CA ALA A 111 5.36 11.02 -3.27
C ALA A 111 5.52 12.54 -3.31
N PHE A 112 4.65 13.25 -2.60
CA PHE A 112 4.62 14.71 -2.62
C PHE A 112 4.24 15.30 -1.26
N SER A 113 4.69 16.53 -1.04
CA SER A 113 4.50 17.31 0.20
C SER A 113 4.08 18.74 -0.14
N LEU A 114 3.51 19.50 0.79
CA LEU A 114 3.14 20.90 0.55
C LEU A 114 4.39 21.80 0.52
N LYS A 115 4.52 22.69 -0.48
CA LYS A 115 5.70 23.58 -0.63
C LYS A 115 5.87 24.60 0.49
N ASP A 116 4.77 25.16 0.99
CA ASP A 116 4.78 26.27 1.95
C ASP A 116 3.82 25.98 3.11
N ARG A 117 4.35 25.39 4.20
CA ARG A 117 3.60 25.24 5.46
C ARG A 117 3.31 26.58 6.15
N SER A 118 4.25 27.51 6.08
CA SER A 118 4.27 28.74 6.89
C SER A 118 3.35 29.86 6.40
N ARG A 119 3.12 29.97 5.08
CA ARG A 119 2.22 31.00 4.49
C ARG A 119 0.74 30.59 4.45
N ARG A 120 0.43 29.32 4.62
CA ARG A 120 -0.94 28.77 4.71
C ARG A 120 -1.01 27.91 5.97
N GLY A 121 -0.90 28.55 7.13
CA GLY A 121 -0.75 27.95 8.46
C GLY A 121 -1.85 26.98 8.94
N HIS A 122 -2.65 26.43 8.03
CA HIS A 122 -3.72 25.48 8.31
C HIS A 122 -3.91 24.36 7.28
N ARG A 123 -3.08 24.31 6.22
CA ARG A 123 -3.07 23.19 5.27
C ARG A 123 -2.09 22.13 5.76
N ASP A 124 -2.65 21.05 6.30
CA ASP A 124 -1.92 19.87 6.72
C ASP A 124 -2.19 18.74 5.73
N GLU A 125 -1.14 18.00 5.36
CA GLU A 125 -1.23 16.83 4.48
C GLU A 125 -2.23 15.79 5.01
N PHE A 126 -2.38 15.68 6.34
CA PHE A 126 -3.38 14.82 6.97
C PHE A 126 -4.82 15.28 6.70
N LYS A 127 -5.08 16.60 6.69
CA LYS A 127 -6.41 17.14 6.35
C LYS A 127 -6.75 16.88 4.88
N ILE A 128 -5.77 17.04 3.98
CA ILE A 128 -5.95 16.72 2.55
C ILE A 128 -6.28 15.23 2.39
N SER A 129 -5.55 14.33 3.05
CA SER A 129 -5.84 12.90 3.06
C SER A 129 -7.27 12.61 3.54
N ALA A 130 -7.72 13.26 4.62
CA ALA A 130 -9.08 13.11 5.13
C ALA A 130 -10.16 13.60 4.15
N MET A 131 -9.92 14.70 3.42
CA MET A 131 -10.83 15.21 2.41
C MET A 131 -10.90 14.33 1.17
N LEU A 132 -9.78 13.76 0.75
CA LEU A 132 -9.73 12.80 -0.35
C LEU A 132 -10.52 11.53 -0.04
N ARG A 133 -10.59 11.11 1.23
CA ARG A 133 -11.45 9.98 1.65
C ARG A 133 -12.93 10.21 1.38
N ARG A 134 -13.42 11.46 1.44
CA ARG A 134 -14.82 11.79 1.10
C ARG A 134 -15.13 11.54 -0.37
N HIS A 135 -14.12 11.67 -1.23
CA HIS A 135 -14.19 11.38 -2.66
C HIS A 135 -13.94 9.89 -2.98
N GLY A 136 -13.77 9.03 -1.96
CA GLY A 136 -13.48 7.61 -2.12
C GLY A 136 -11.99 7.27 -2.29
N TRP A 137 -11.10 8.26 -2.23
CA TRP A 137 -9.66 8.05 -2.39
C TRP A 137 -8.96 7.76 -1.06
N VAL A 138 -8.14 6.71 -1.02
CA VAL A 138 -7.31 6.36 0.13
C VAL A 138 -5.86 6.72 -0.17
N VAL A 139 -5.48 7.97 0.14
CA VAL A 139 -4.10 8.45 0.01
C VAL A 139 -3.48 8.59 1.39
N PRO A 140 -2.52 7.73 1.78
CA PRO A 140 -1.87 7.82 3.08
C PRO A 140 -0.99 9.06 3.17
N ALA A 141 -1.07 9.75 4.32
CA ALA A 141 -0.13 10.76 4.75
C ALA A 141 0.67 10.22 5.94
N TYR A 142 1.99 10.40 5.94
CA TYR A 142 2.87 10.01 7.05
C TYR A 142 4.04 10.98 7.19
N PRO A 143 4.59 11.15 8.41
CA PRO A 143 5.81 11.91 8.61
C PRO A 143 7.01 11.11 8.09
N MET A 144 8.02 11.83 7.59
CA MET A 144 9.28 11.21 7.19
C MET A 144 10.03 10.58 8.39
N PRO A 145 10.93 9.61 8.13
CA PRO A 145 11.76 8.97 9.17
C PRO A 145 12.61 9.98 9.97
N PRO A 146 13.20 9.54 11.10
CA PRO A 146 13.98 10.41 11.99
C PRO A 146 15.06 11.17 11.21
N GLY A 147 15.11 12.49 11.43
CA GLY A 147 15.95 13.43 10.68
C GLY A 147 15.18 14.33 9.69
N ALA A 148 13.93 13.98 9.34
CA ALA A 148 13.08 14.81 8.47
C ALA A 148 11.59 14.85 8.89
N GLU A 149 11.28 14.54 10.16
CA GLU A 149 9.91 14.39 10.69
C GLU A 149 8.98 15.61 10.48
N HIS A 150 9.56 16.80 10.31
CA HIS A 150 8.84 18.03 10.01
C HIS A 150 8.20 18.05 8.61
N ILE A 151 8.51 17.07 7.76
CA ILE A 151 7.96 16.89 6.42
C ILE A 151 6.96 15.75 6.44
N ASN A 152 5.68 16.09 6.24
CA ASN A 152 4.65 15.08 5.97
C ASN A 152 4.55 14.85 4.47
N VAL A 153 4.35 13.59 4.09
CA VAL A 153 4.33 13.16 2.69
C VAL A 153 3.05 12.39 2.41
N LEU A 154 2.42 12.73 1.29
CA LEU A 154 1.35 11.96 0.67
C LEU A 154 1.97 11.00 -0.34
N ARG A 155 1.55 9.73 -0.31
CA ARG A 155 2.07 8.70 -1.23
C ARG A 155 0.94 8.06 -2.02
N VAL A 156 1.00 8.18 -3.35
CA VAL A 156 0.11 7.48 -4.28
C VAL A 156 0.90 6.39 -4.99
N VAL A 157 0.42 5.15 -4.89
CA VAL A 157 1.01 3.98 -5.55
C VAL A 157 0.18 3.66 -6.79
N VAL A 158 0.81 3.67 -7.96
CA VAL A 158 0.17 3.34 -9.23
C VAL A 158 0.28 1.84 -9.45
N ARG A 159 -0.87 1.19 -9.64
CA ARG A 159 -1.01 -0.26 -9.87
C ARG A 159 -1.53 -0.52 -11.29
N ALA A 160 -1.53 -1.78 -11.71
CA ALA A 160 -1.94 -2.18 -13.07
C ALA A 160 -3.37 -1.72 -13.43
N GLU A 161 -4.27 -1.67 -12.45
CA GLU A 161 -5.67 -1.25 -12.61
C GLU A 161 -5.85 0.28 -12.60
N PHE A 162 -4.78 1.02 -12.30
CA PHE A 162 -4.84 2.48 -12.24
C PHE A 162 -4.69 3.06 -13.65
N SER A 163 -5.83 3.34 -14.28
CA SER A 163 -5.90 3.93 -15.62
C SER A 163 -5.54 5.41 -15.63
N ARG A 164 -5.24 5.92 -16.83
CA ARG A 164 -5.04 7.35 -17.06
C ARG A 164 -6.23 8.23 -16.65
N THR A 165 -7.45 7.75 -16.89
CA THR A 165 -8.67 8.46 -16.47
C THR A 165 -8.79 8.57 -14.94
N LEU A 166 -8.36 7.54 -14.19
CA LEU A 166 -8.28 7.61 -12.73
C LEU A 166 -7.20 8.58 -12.27
N ALA A 167 -6.06 8.66 -12.98
CA ALA A 167 -5.02 9.63 -12.70
C ALA A 167 -5.52 11.08 -12.82
N GLU A 168 -6.18 11.40 -13.93
CA GLU A 168 -6.74 12.73 -14.21
C GLU A 168 -7.84 13.09 -13.21
N ARG A 169 -8.73 12.12 -12.89
CA ARG A 169 -9.78 12.31 -11.87
C ARG A 169 -9.20 12.57 -10.48
N LEU A 170 -8.16 11.83 -10.08
CA LEU A 170 -7.50 12.03 -8.80
C LEU A 170 -6.91 13.44 -8.70
N VAL A 171 -6.28 13.95 -9.76
CA VAL A 171 -5.76 15.33 -9.80
C VAL A 171 -6.88 16.35 -9.60
N LEU A 172 -8.00 16.16 -10.28
CA LEU A 172 -9.18 17.03 -10.16
C LEU A 172 -9.75 17.01 -8.73
N ASP A 173 -9.88 15.83 -8.13
CA ASP A 173 -10.37 15.68 -6.76
C ASP A 173 -9.39 16.28 -5.73
N ILE A 174 -8.07 16.21 -5.98
CA ILE A 174 -7.07 16.91 -5.17
C ILE A 174 -7.27 18.43 -5.25
N THR A 175 -7.46 19.00 -6.44
CA THR A 175 -7.72 20.45 -6.59
C THR A 175 -9.03 20.86 -5.91
N ASN A 176 -10.08 20.06 -6.00
CA ASN A 176 -11.35 20.32 -5.34
C ASN A 176 -11.22 20.27 -3.81
N ALA A 177 -10.57 19.22 -3.28
CA ALA A 177 -10.30 19.09 -1.86
C ALA A 177 -9.50 20.28 -1.31
N MET A 178 -8.54 20.79 -2.08
CA MET A 178 -7.77 21.98 -1.72
C MET A 178 -8.62 23.24 -1.66
N HIS A 179 -9.55 23.41 -2.61
CA HIS A 179 -10.46 24.55 -2.64
C HIS A 179 -11.51 24.49 -1.52
N GLU A 180 -12.04 23.30 -1.20
CA GLU A 180 -12.94 23.10 -0.07
C GLU A 180 -12.26 23.40 1.27
N LEU A 181 -11.03 22.93 1.46
CA LEU A 181 -10.23 23.27 2.65
C LEU A 181 -9.99 24.78 2.75
N GLU A 182 -9.87 25.49 1.62
CA GLU A 182 -9.76 26.95 1.64
C GLU A 182 -11.04 27.64 2.09
N LYS A 183 -12.22 27.15 1.68
CA LYS A 183 -13.52 27.69 2.10
C LYS A 183 -13.75 27.52 3.59
N ILE A 184 -13.55 26.31 4.11
CA ILE A 184 -13.74 25.99 5.53
C ILE A 184 -12.89 26.93 6.40
N ASN A 185 -11.64 27.19 6.00
CA ASN A 185 -10.76 28.08 6.74
C ASN A 185 -11.21 29.55 6.73
N LYS A 186 -11.88 30.03 5.66
CA LYS A 186 -12.43 31.40 5.62
C LYS A 186 -13.60 31.55 6.60
N ASP A 187 -14.47 30.55 6.65
CA ASP A 187 -15.60 30.54 7.58
C ASP A 187 -15.15 30.50 9.05
N ASP A 188 -14.07 29.78 9.35
CA ASP A 188 -13.47 29.74 10.70
C ASP A 188 -12.86 31.11 11.09
N ASP A 189 -12.13 31.78 10.18
CA ASP A 189 -11.55 33.11 10.43
C ASP A 189 -12.64 34.20 10.58
N ASP A 190 -13.67 34.16 9.74
CA ASP A 190 -14.81 35.10 9.81
C ASP A 190 -15.69 34.83 11.04
N GLY A 191 -15.82 33.57 11.46
CA GLY A 191 -16.52 33.19 12.68
C GLY A 191 -15.79 33.65 13.95
N VAL A 192 -14.47 33.56 13.97
CA VAL A 192 -13.63 34.07 15.07
C VAL A 192 -13.71 35.60 15.14
N LYS A 193 -13.58 36.31 14.01
CA LYS A 193 -13.73 37.76 13.95
C LYS A 193 -15.11 38.28 14.35
N LYS A 194 -16.17 37.48 14.26
CA LYS A 194 -17.51 37.85 14.74
C LYS A 194 -17.74 37.58 16.23
N ARG A 195 -17.06 36.59 16.81
CA ARG A 195 -17.16 36.26 18.24
C ARG A 195 -16.34 37.22 19.11
N ILE A 196 -15.13 37.58 18.68
CA ILE A 196 -14.23 38.48 19.43
C ILE A 196 -14.87 39.85 19.75
N PRO A 197 -15.57 40.54 18.82
CA PRO A 197 -16.25 41.80 19.12
C PRO A 197 -17.37 41.63 20.15
N MET A 198 -18.17 40.57 20.04
CA MET A 198 -19.31 40.33 20.93
C MET A 198 -18.87 39.93 22.34
N ASP A 199 -17.81 39.11 22.45
CA ASP A 199 -17.28 38.68 23.74
C ASP A 199 -16.47 39.80 24.42
N ALA A 200 -15.73 40.62 23.67
CA ALA A 200 -15.09 41.83 24.19
C ALA A 200 -16.12 42.85 24.72
N GLN A 201 -17.25 43.03 24.01
CA GLN A 201 -18.36 43.85 24.51
C GLN A 201 -18.96 43.29 25.80
N ARG A 202 -19.11 41.96 25.91
CA ARG A 202 -19.64 41.29 27.10
C ARG A 202 -18.72 41.46 28.31
N GLU A 203 -17.41 41.31 28.13
CA GLU A 203 -16.42 41.51 29.18
C GLU A 203 -16.42 42.95 29.72
N ILE A 204 -16.54 43.95 28.85
CA ILE A 204 -16.63 45.37 29.26
C ILE A 204 -17.89 45.62 30.08
N ILE A 205 -19.05 45.09 29.65
CA ILE A 205 -20.32 45.24 30.38
C ILE A 205 -20.24 44.58 31.76
N THR A 206 -19.65 43.38 31.86
CA THR A 206 -19.47 42.69 33.14
C THR A 206 -18.51 43.43 34.07
N GLN A 207 -17.42 43.99 33.55
CA GLN A 207 -16.49 44.81 34.33
C GLN A 207 -17.15 46.10 34.83
N GLU A 208 -17.95 46.76 34.00
CA GLU A 208 -18.63 47.99 34.39
C GLU A 208 -19.76 47.75 35.40
N ALA A 209 -20.50 46.64 35.29
CA ALA A 209 -21.48 46.21 36.28
C ALA A 209 -20.83 45.95 37.65
N ASN A 210 -19.72 45.20 37.68
CA ASN A 210 -18.96 44.93 38.91
C ASN A 210 -18.39 46.21 39.55
N LYS A 211 -17.97 47.18 38.74
CA LYS A 211 -17.49 48.48 39.23
C LYS A 211 -18.60 49.30 39.88
N ARG A 212 -19.80 49.34 39.28
CA ARG A 212 -20.97 50.03 39.85
C ARG A 212 -21.44 49.39 41.16
N GLN A 213 -21.40 48.06 41.25
CA GLN A 213 -21.79 47.32 42.46
C GLN A 213 -20.85 47.59 43.64
N LYS A 214 -19.55 47.78 43.39
CA LYS A 214 -18.57 48.17 44.41
C LYS A 214 -18.76 49.61 44.91
N VAL A 215 -19.21 50.53 44.06
CA VAL A 215 -19.47 51.93 44.46
C VAL A 215 -20.73 52.05 45.32
N LEU A 216 -21.72 51.18 45.12
CA LEU A 216 -22.96 51.18 45.91
C LEU A 216 -22.79 50.54 47.31
N ALA A 217 -21.70 49.80 47.53
CA ALA A 217 -21.41 49.07 48.76
C ALA A 217 -20.40 49.80 49.68
N ALA A 218 -20.00 51.02 49.31
CA ALA A 218 -19.10 51.90 50.05
C ALA A 218 -19.85 53.18 50.47
#